data_AF-A0A482Z9P0-F1
#
_entry.id   AF-A0A482Z9P0-F1
#
_cell.length_a   1.000
_cell.length_b   1.000
_cell.length_c   1.000
_cell.angle_alpha   90.00
_cell.angle_beta   90.00
_cell.angle_gamma   90.00
#
_symmetry.space_group_name_H-M   'P 1'
#
loop_
_entity.id
_entity.type
_entity.pdbx_description
1 polymer ?
#
loop_
_entity_poly.entity_id
_entity_poly.type
_entity_poly.pdbx_seq_one_letter_code
_entity_poly.pdbx_strand_id
1 'polypeptide(L)'
;YVIFGKTDTSAIDLSKPGDKSKYTIDYLGDKNDNILTGTTKDEIFVAGAGNDTLTGNGGMDVLNAGTGDDTIIINASNIAALEKTGAGNRARVDGGGGIDTLKLKGAGLTLDLTKISDRRIQDIEVIDITGSGNNILKLNLDDLLHASTSTNILKVLGNSGDEVVTTGFNGLATKKTVNGVTYSIYTHSDANTGANAELWVQKGVILMGAQRGFVINGESVRDHSGHSVSSAGDVNGDGLDDLIIGAYGADPKGQPSAGKSYVVFGKQDTDAINLSDIAAGKGGFVINGELVRDYSGRSVSNAGDVNGDGLDDLIVGAHSTNPNDKSNAGRSYVVFGKQDTDAINLSDIVAGTGGFVIKGELGSFWSGHLVSSAGDVNGDGLDDLIVSARDTGKSYVVFGKQDTNAINLSAIAAGTSTDGFAIKGELGNDYSGHIVSSAGDVNGDGLDDLIIGVFVGDPDYQSNAGKSYVIFSKKDNTSH
;
A
#
# COMPACT_ATOMS: atom_id res chain seq x y z
N TYR A 1 55.11 6.31 -0.06
CA TYR A 1 54.43 6.54 1.23
C TYR A 1 53.13 7.25 0.93
N VAL A 2 52.01 6.65 1.26
CA VAL A 2 50.72 7.36 1.23
C VAL A 2 50.38 7.67 2.69
N ILE A 3 50.28 8.95 3.02
CA ILE A 3 49.96 9.39 4.38
C ILE A 3 48.48 9.74 4.38
N PHE A 4 47.65 8.87 4.95
CA PHE A 4 46.26 9.19 5.25
C PHE A 4 46.10 9.65 6.70
N GLY A 5 45.23 10.63 6.92
CA GLY A 5 44.58 10.84 8.22
C GLY A 5 45.44 11.43 9.32
N LYS A 6 46.10 12.58 9.08
CA LYS A 6 46.56 13.42 10.20
C LYS A 6 45.37 14.21 10.75
N THR A 7 45.03 14.02 12.01
CA THR A 7 43.98 14.80 12.69
C THR A 7 44.48 16.11 13.28
N ASP A 8 45.80 16.32 13.27
CA ASP A 8 46.43 17.57 13.72
C ASP A 8 46.93 18.40 12.52
N THR A 9 47.02 19.72 12.70
CA THR A 9 47.33 20.70 11.64
C THR A 9 48.83 20.92 11.41
N SER A 10 49.71 20.19 12.11
CA SER A 10 51.15 20.42 11.98
C SER A 10 51.68 19.91 10.62
N ALA A 11 52.76 20.49 10.11
CA ALA A 11 53.39 19.99 8.89
C ALA A 11 53.90 18.54 9.06
N ILE A 12 53.94 17.79 7.96
CA ILE A 12 54.53 16.45 7.90
C ILE A 12 55.97 16.59 7.40
N ASP A 13 56.93 16.16 8.20
CA ASP A 13 58.33 16.02 7.78
C ASP A 13 58.52 14.69 7.05
N LEU A 14 58.57 14.74 5.71
CA LEU A 14 58.77 13.57 4.85
C LEU A 14 60.14 12.91 5.05
N SER A 15 61.10 13.55 5.73
CA SER A 15 62.39 12.98 6.07
C SER A 15 62.39 12.19 7.39
N LYS A 16 61.32 12.30 8.19
CA LYS A 16 61.14 11.60 9.48
C LYS A 16 59.67 11.14 9.67
N PRO A 17 59.16 10.25 8.81
CA PRO A 17 57.80 9.73 8.98
C PRO A 17 57.74 8.89 10.25
N GLY A 18 57.21 9.45 11.34
CA GLY A 18 57.08 8.74 12.62
C GLY A 18 56.14 7.53 12.53
N ASP A 19 56.24 6.62 13.50
CA ASP A 19 55.52 5.34 13.54
C ASP A 19 53.98 5.47 13.55
N LYS A 20 53.45 6.66 13.82
CA LYS A 20 52.00 6.92 13.97
C LYS A 20 51.27 7.31 12.67
N SER A 21 52.00 7.46 11.56
CA SER A 21 51.47 7.94 10.27
C SER A 21 51.82 7.00 9.10
N LYS A 22 52.13 5.75 9.40
CA LYS A 22 52.63 4.76 8.45
C LYS A 22 51.59 3.65 8.28
N TYR A 23 50.70 3.83 7.32
CA TYR A 23 50.02 2.68 6.71
C TYR A 23 50.78 2.37 5.42
N THR A 24 51.39 1.19 5.37
CA THR A 24 51.94 0.67 4.13
C THR A 24 50.80 0.22 3.24
N ILE A 25 50.94 0.41 1.92
CA ILE A 25 50.05 -0.27 0.98
C ILE A 25 50.38 -1.75 1.10
N ASP A 26 49.40 -2.56 1.47
CA ASP A 26 49.56 -4.01 1.62
C ASP A 26 49.55 -4.69 0.26
N TYR A 27 48.69 -4.19 -0.65
CA TYR A 27 48.57 -4.68 -2.02
C TYR A 27 48.71 -3.51 -3.00
N LEU A 28 49.80 -3.49 -3.74
CA LEU A 28 50.07 -2.52 -4.80
C LEU A 28 50.09 -3.26 -6.14
N GLY A 29 49.17 -2.88 -7.03
CA GLY A 29 49.15 -3.36 -8.40
C GLY A 29 50.00 -2.49 -9.34
N ASP A 30 49.80 -2.68 -10.64
CA ASP A 30 50.54 -2.00 -11.69
C ASP A 30 49.63 -1.42 -12.79
N LYS A 31 49.92 -1.71 -14.06
CA LYS A 31 49.18 -1.19 -15.22
C LYS A 31 48.47 -2.28 -16.01
N ASN A 32 48.56 -3.51 -15.51
CA ASN A 32 47.96 -4.70 -16.09
C ASN A 32 46.83 -5.15 -15.16
N ASP A 33 45.91 -5.94 -15.69
CA ASP A 33 44.86 -6.59 -14.92
C ASP A 33 45.46 -7.43 -13.77
N ASN A 34 45.21 -7.01 -12.53
CA ASN A 34 45.74 -7.61 -11.32
C ASN A 34 44.65 -8.36 -10.54
N ILE A 35 45.06 -9.42 -9.84
CA ILE A 35 44.18 -10.12 -8.88
C ILE A 35 44.82 -9.98 -7.50
N LEU A 36 44.21 -9.14 -6.67
CA LEU A 36 44.68 -8.82 -5.33
C LEU A 36 43.72 -9.43 -4.31
N THR A 37 44.22 -10.33 -3.46
CA THR A 37 43.39 -11.06 -2.48
C THR A 37 43.91 -10.84 -1.07
N GLY A 38 43.09 -10.17 -0.25
CA GLY A 38 43.31 -9.86 1.16
C GLY A 38 43.05 -11.03 2.10
N THR A 39 43.23 -10.73 3.38
CA THR A 39 42.99 -11.65 4.49
C THR A 39 41.81 -11.19 5.35
N THR A 40 41.81 -11.46 6.65
CA THR A 40 40.76 -10.98 7.57
C THR A 40 41.25 -9.79 8.41
N LYS A 41 42.36 -9.16 8.02
CA LYS A 41 42.97 -8.04 8.76
C LYS A 41 42.41 -6.73 8.20
N ASP A 42 43.00 -5.59 8.61
CA ASP A 42 42.74 -4.33 7.92
C ASP A 42 43.85 -4.13 6.89
N GLU A 43 43.52 -4.08 5.60
CA GLU A 43 44.50 -3.90 4.52
C GLU A 43 44.21 -2.67 3.65
N ILE A 44 45.25 -2.18 2.97
CA ILE A 44 45.15 -1.13 1.95
C ILE A 44 45.55 -1.68 0.59
N PHE A 45 44.62 -1.58 -0.36
CA PHE A 45 44.79 -1.94 -1.76
C PHE A 45 44.86 -0.70 -2.62
N VAL A 46 45.79 -0.70 -3.57
CA VAL A 46 45.90 0.28 -4.66
C VAL A 46 46.24 -0.50 -5.91
N ALA A 47 45.26 -0.81 -6.76
CA ALA A 47 45.47 -1.73 -7.88
C ALA A 47 46.08 -1.02 -9.11
N GLY A 48 45.67 0.21 -9.41
CA GLY A 48 46.37 1.06 -10.37
C GLY A 48 45.62 1.19 -11.68
N ALA A 49 46.17 0.69 -12.78
CA ALA A 49 45.48 0.70 -14.07
C ALA A 49 45.32 -0.73 -14.61
N GLY A 50 44.28 -0.95 -15.42
CA GLY A 50 43.92 -2.29 -15.88
C GLY A 50 42.59 -2.70 -15.27
N ASN A 51 42.03 -3.83 -15.72
CA ASN A 51 40.77 -4.35 -15.19
C ASN A 51 41.09 -5.28 -14.02
N ASP A 52 41.12 -4.70 -12.82
CA ASP A 52 41.60 -5.32 -11.61
C ASP A 52 40.49 -6.08 -10.85
N THR A 53 40.88 -7.11 -10.12
CA THR A 53 40.01 -7.83 -9.19
C THR A 53 40.57 -7.76 -7.79
N LEU A 54 39.89 -7.05 -6.89
CA LEU A 54 40.27 -6.87 -5.49
C LEU A 54 39.32 -7.68 -4.61
N THR A 55 39.85 -8.53 -3.73
CA THR A 55 39.04 -9.30 -2.76
C THR A 55 39.45 -8.95 -1.34
N GLY A 56 38.55 -8.35 -0.56
CA GLY A 56 38.84 -7.95 0.83
C GLY A 56 39.03 -9.13 1.79
N ASN A 57 38.09 -10.10 1.79
CA ASN A 57 38.03 -11.25 2.71
C ASN A 57 37.84 -10.92 4.22
N GLY A 58 37.86 -9.66 4.64
CA GLY A 58 37.37 -9.22 5.96
C GLY A 58 38.06 -7.96 6.48
N GLY A 59 37.71 -7.53 7.70
CA GLY A 59 38.29 -6.35 8.35
C GLY A 59 38.01 -4.99 7.69
N MET A 60 38.68 -3.93 8.16
CA MET A 60 38.47 -2.54 7.71
C MET A 60 39.38 -2.17 6.54
N ASP A 61 39.10 -2.75 5.38
CA ASP A 61 39.89 -2.56 4.16
C ASP A 61 39.66 -1.21 3.48
N VAL A 62 40.73 -0.66 2.91
CA VAL A 62 40.67 0.42 1.91
C VAL A 62 40.93 -0.20 0.55
N LEU A 63 39.89 -0.28 -0.29
CA LEU A 63 39.92 -0.88 -1.62
C LEU A 63 39.87 0.24 -2.66
N ASN A 64 41.01 0.54 -3.30
CA ASN A 64 41.11 1.48 -4.41
C ASN A 64 41.55 0.72 -5.66
N ALA A 65 40.64 0.59 -6.63
CA ALA A 65 40.89 -0.19 -7.84
C ALA A 65 41.65 0.64 -8.88
N GLY A 66 41.17 1.83 -9.23
CA GLY A 66 41.96 2.82 -9.97
C GLY A 66 41.34 3.14 -11.32
N THR A 67 41.99 2.83 -12.43
CA THR A 67 41.41 3.04 -13.77
C THR A 67 41.29 1.74 -14.54
N GLY A 68 40.11 1.47 -15.09
CA GLY A 68 39.78 0.22 -15.75
C GLY A 68 38.36 -0.19 -15.35
N ASP A 69 37.87 -1.29 -15.92
CA ASP A 69 36.61 -1.88 -15.49
C ASP A 69 36.91 -2.89 -14.37
N ASP A 70 36.81 -2.47 -13.12
CA ASP A 70 37.31 -3.23 -11.98
C ASP A 70 36.22 -4.06 -11.27
N THR A 71 36.63 -5.07 -10.52
CA THR A 71 35.74 -5.88 -9.67
C THR A 71 36.25 -5.93 -8.24
N ILE A 72 35.48 -5.37 -7.31
CA ILE A 72 35.77 -5.34 -5.88
C ILE A 72 34.83 -6.32 -5.17
N ILE A 73 35.39 -7.32 -4.48
CA ILE A 73 34.66 -8.41 -3.84
C ILE A 73 34.70 -8.25 -2.32
N ILE A 74 33.53 -8.12 -1.70
CA ILE A 74 33.36 -7.93 -0.25
C ILE A 74 32.49 -9.03 0.38
N ASN A 75 32.74 -9.36 1.65
CA ASN A 75 31.94 -10.32 2.42
C ASN A 75 31.24 -9.64 3.61
N ALA A 76 30.55 -10.43 4.45
CA ALA A 76 29.85 -9.95 5.64
C ALA A 76 30.72 -9.09 6.58
N SER A 77 32.00 -9.45 6.76
CA SER A 77 32.91 -8.70 7.65
C SER A 77 33.29 -7.35 7.05
N ASN A 78 33.48 -7.26 5.74
CA ASN A 78 33.75 -5.99 5.06
C ASN A 78 32.52 -5.07 5.11
N ILE A 79 31.30 -5.61 4.92
CA ILE A 79 30.05 -4.84 5.05
C ILE A 79 29.93 -4.24 6.45
N ALA A 80 30.11 -5.06 7.50
CA ALA A 80 30.06 -4.59 8.89
C ALA A 80 31.11 -3.51 9.19
N ALA A 81 32.28 -3.59 8.54
CA ALA A 81 33.31 -2.56 8.63
C ALA A 81 32.89 -1.24 7.94
N LEU A 82 32.24 -1.32 6.77
CA LEU A 82 31.74 -0.14 6.05
C LEU A 82 30.63 0.59 6.80
N GLU A 83 29.74 -0.14 7.48
CA GLU A 83 28.62 0.41 8.28
C GLU A 83 29.09 1.07 9.59
N LYS A 84 30.31 0.78 10.06
CA LYS A 84 30.78 1.26 11.35
C LYS A 84 30.91 2.79 11.38
N THR A 85 30.28 3.45 12.35
CA THR A 85 30.39 4.89 12.53
C THR A 85 31.43 5.25 13.62
N GLY A 86 31.92 6.49 13.60
CA GLY A 86 32.86 7.02 14.59
C GLY A 86 34.31 7.12 14.13
N ALA A 87 35.14 7.73 14.99
CA ALA A 87 36.54 8.01 14.69
C ALA A 87 37.35 6.72 14.49
N GLY A 88 38.22 6.71 13.47
CA GLY A 88 39.14 5.61 13.20
C GLY A 88 38.65 4.53 12.23
N ASN A 89 37.39 4.57 11.78
CA ASN A 89 36.93 3.68 10.71
C ASN A 89 37.47 4.15 9.34
N ARG A 90 38.26 3.29 8.70
CA ARG A 90 38.89 3.52 7.39
C ARG A 90 38.27 2.72 6.24
N ALA A 91 37.33 1.82 6.52
CA ALA A 91 36.72 0.97 5.51
C ALA A 91 36.18 1.80 4.34
N ARG A 92 36.64 1.49 3.12
CA ARG A 92 36.31 2.25 1.91
C ARG A 92 36.40 1.36 0.67
N VAL A 93 35.53 1.60 -0.29
CA VAL A 93 35.48 1.03 -1.63
C VAL A 93 35.45 2.18 -2.62
N ASP A 94 36.36 2.14 -3.57
CA ASP A 94 36.59 3.17 -4.58
C ASP A 94 36.96 2.45 -5.89
N GLY A 95 36.04 2.41 -6.85
CA GLY A 95 36.29 1.77 -8.16
C GLY A 95 37.22 2.65 -9.00
N GLY A 96 36.86 3.91 -9.13
CA GLY A 96 37.67 4.93 -9.77
C GLY A 96 37.16 5.24 -11.19
N GLY A 97 37.99 5.03 -12.21
CA GLY A 97 37.66 5.39 -13.58
C GLY A 97 37.36 4.19 -14.46
N GLY A 98 36.10 3.99 -14.83
CA GLY A 98 35.67 2.93 -15.74
C GLY A 98 34.24 2.52 -15.44
N ILE A 99 33.90 1.25 -15.66
CA ILE A 99 32.66 0.64 -15.18
C ILE A 99 33.01 -0.36 -14.09
N ASP A 100 32.82 0.04 -12.84
CA ASP A 100 33.30 -0.73 -11.70
C ASP A 100 32.18 -1.54 -11.03
N THR A 101 32.53 -2.75 -10.59
CA THR A 101 31.61 -3.71 -10.00
C THR A 101 31.92 -3.98 -8.53
N LEU A 102 31.00 -3.65 -7.63
CA LEU A 102 31.02 -4.11 -6.24
C LEU A 102 30.24 -5.41 -6.10
N LYS A 103 30.91 -6.50 -5.77
CA LYS A 103 30.36 -7.86 -5.72
C LYS A 103 30.30 -8.42 -4.30
N LEU A 104 29.15 -9.00 -3.93
CA LEU A 104 28.96 -9.69 -2.67
C LEU A 104 29.43 -11.15 -2.74
N LYS A 105 30.19 -11.59 -1.74
CA LYS A 105 30.62 -12.98 -1.55
C LYS A 105 30.04 -13.55 -0.25
N GLY A 106 28.92 -14.26 -0.39
CA GLY A 106 28.24 -14.94 0.72
C GLY A 106 26.75 -15.15 0.44
N ALA A 107 26.01 -15.57 1.46
CA ALA A 107 24.56 -15.75 1.43
C ALA A 107 23.93 -15.05 2.65
N GLY A 108 22.69 -14.59 2.52
CA GLY A 108 21.98 -13.88 3.60
C GLY A 108 22.59 -12.52 3.93
N LEU A 109 23.35 -11.93 3.01
CA LEU A 109 24.02 -10.65 3.24
C LEU A 109 23.03 -9.51 2.99
N THR A 110 23.15 -8.45 3.78
CA THR A 110 22.47 -7.17 3.52
C THR A 110 23.53 -6.10 3.35
N LEU A 111 23.63 -5.52 2.16
CA LEU A 111 24.39 -4.29 1.91
C LEU A 111 23.42 -3.11 2.04
N ASP A 112 23.44 -2.46 3.20
CA ASP A 112 22.56 -1.33 3.50
C ASP A 112 23.30 -0.01 3.30
N LEU A 113 23.22 0.54 2.08
CA LEU A 113 23.91 1.79 1.75
C LEU A 113 23.42 2.95 2.62
N THR A 114 22.16 2.92 3.07
CA THR A 114 21.59 3.95 3.95
C THR A 114 22.26 4.04 5.33
N LYS A 115 23.04 3.02 5.72
CA LYS A 115 23.85 3.00 6.96
C LYS A 115 25.32 3.32 6.73
N ILE A 116 25.76 3.31 5.48
CA ILE A 116 27.14 3.57 5.09
C ILE A 116 27.22 5.05 4.73
N SER A 117 28.20 5.77 5.28
CA SER A 117 28.38 7.16 4.88
C SER A 117 28.72 7.24 3.39
N ASP A 118 28.01 8.11 2.68
CA ASP A 118 28.08 8.40 1.23
C ASP A 118 29.49 8.56 0.62
N ARG A 119 30.53 8.72 1.45
CA ARG A 119 31.93 8.85 1.00
C ARG A 119 32.74 7.54 1.08
N ARG A 120 32.13 6.46 1.57
CA ARG A 120 32.80 5.17 1.78
C ARG A 120 32.65 4.21 0.62
N ILE A 121 31.63 4.36 -0.20
CA ILE A 121 31.46 3.62 -1.44
C ILE A 121 31.25 4.67 -2.52
N GLN A 122 32.14 4.71 -3.50
CA GLN A 122 32.09 5.66 -4.59
C GLN A 122 32.67 5.04 -5.86
N ASP A 123 32.32 5.65 -6.98
CA ASP A 123 32.80 5.26 -8.30
C ASP A 123 32.50 3.77 -8.58
N ILE A 124 31.24 3.37 -8.36
CA ILE A 124 30.69 2.04 -8.60
C ILE A 124 29.42 2.16 -9.46
N GLU A 125 29.47 1.59 -10.66
CA GLU A 125 28.35 1.57 -11.62
C GLU A 125 27.52 0.29 -11.52
N VAL A 126 28.10 -0.79 -10.98
CA VAL A 126 27.44 -2.11 -10.88
C VAL A 126 27.57 -2.66 -9.46
N ILE A 127 26.44 -3.06 -8.86
CA ILE A 127 26.42 -3.85 -7.63
C ILE A 127 25.92 -5.26 -7.97
N ASP A 128 26.78 -6.25 -7.78
CA ASP A 128 26.45 -7.67 -7.95
C ASP A 128 26.13 -8.31 -6.60
N ILE A 129 24.83 -8.48 -6.32
CA ILE A 129 24.33 -9.13 -5.10
C ILE A 129 24.07 -10.63 -5.28
N THR A 130 24.42 -11.23 -6.43
CA THR A 130 24.11 -12.64 -6.75
C THR A 130 24.58 -13.62 -5.66
N GLY A 131 25.78 -13.40 -5.11
CA GLY A 131 26.35 -14.20 -4.01
C GLY A 131 26.25 -15.72 -4.18
N SER A 132 26.20 -16.45 -3.06
CA SER A 132 25.96 -17.90 -3.00
C SER A 132 24.55 -18.26 -2.51
N GLY A 133 23.69 -17.26 -2.30
CA GLY A 133 22.31 -17.39 -1.82
C GLY A 133 21.66 -16.00 -1.76
N ASN A 134 20.46 -15.90 -1.19
CA ASN A 134 19.66 -14.68 -1.19
C ASN A 134 20.34 -13.53 -0.43
N ASN A 135 20.57 -12.40 -1.09
CA ASN A 135 21.13 -11.18 -0.51
C ASN A 135 20.22 -9.97 -0.77
N ILE A 136 20.45 -8.91 0.01
CA ILE A 136 19.63 -7.71 -0.01
C ILE A 136 20.54 -6.50 -0.26
N LEU A 137 20.17 -5.65 -1.23
CA LEU A 137 20.71 -4.30 -1.38
C LEU A 137 19.67 -3.30 -0.89
N LYS A 138 20.04 -2.38 0.01
CA LYS A 138 19.18 -1.25 0.38
C LYS A 138 19.82 0.06 -0.03
N LEU A 139 19.05 0.92 -0.69
CA LEU A 139 19.52 2.23 -1.14
C LEU A 139 18.41 3.26 -1.29
N ASN A 140 18.76 4.54 -1.18
CA ASN A 140 17.94 5.68 -1.59
C ASN A 140 18.57 6.41 -2.79
N LEU A 141 18.01 7.56 -3.17
CA LEU A 141 18.53 8.37 -4.28
C LEU A 141 19.96 8.87 -4.03
N ASP A 142 20.23 9.41 -2.83
CA ASP A 142 21.54 9.94 -2.47
C ASP A 142 22.60 8.83 -2.55
N ASP A 143 22.28 7.63 -2.05
CA ASP A 143 23.17 6.48 -2.15
C ASP A 143 23.54 6.15 -3.60
N LEU A 144 22.58 6.20 -4.53
CA LEU A 144 22.82 5.94 -5.96
C LEU A 144 23.73 7.02 -6.57
N LEU A 145 23.44 8.29 -6.31
CA LEU A 145 24.19 9.43 -6.84
C LEU A 145 25.62 9.48 -6.29
N HIS A 146 25.83 9.03 -5.06
CA HIS A 146 27.15 8.94 -4.45
C HIS A 146 27.93 7.69 -4.88
N ALA A 147 27.24 6.57 -5.11
CA ALA A 147 27.87 5.36 -5.61
C ALA A 147 28.34 5.53 -7.06
N SER A 148 27.48 5.94 -8.00
CA SER A 148 27.87 6.16 -9.41
C SER A 148 27.98 7.64 -9.73
N THR A 149 29.18 8.19 -9.53
CA THR A 149 29.47 9.61 -9.74
C THR A 149 29.57 10.00 -11.23
N SER A 150 29.68 9.01 -12.12
CA SER A 150 29.99 9.20 -13.54
C SER A 150 28.77 9.13 -14.46
N THR A 151 27.74 8.33 -14.11
CA THR A 151 26.60 8.07 -14.99
C THR A 151 25.24 8.41 -14.39
N ASN A 152 25.13 8.56 -13.07
CA ASN A 152 23.84 8.54 -12.34
C ASN A 152 23.00 7.29 -12.66
N ILE A 153 23.65 6.21 -13.12
CA ILE A 153 23.02 4.93 -13.39
C ILE A 153 23.71 3.90 -12.51
N LEU A 154 22.92 3.22 -11.68
CA LEU A 154 23.40 2.08 -10.91
C LEU A 154 22.72 0.81 -11.40
N LYS A 155 23.51 -0.17 -11.82
CA LYS A 155 23.02 -1.48 -12.25
C LYS A 155 23.14 -2.46 -11.09
N VAL A 156 22.10 -3.26 -10.88
CA VAL A 156 22.08 -4.31 -9.89
C VAL A 156 21.95 -5.65 -10.58
N LEU A 157 22.96 -6.51 -10.37
CA LEU A 157 22.95 -7.90 -10.79
C LEU A 157 22.53 -8.78 -9.61
N GLY A 158 21.74 -9.81 -9.89
CA GLY A 158 21.28 -10.76 -8.89
C GLY A 158 20.49 -11.90 -9.52
N ASN A 159 20.03 -12.82 -8.69
CA ASN A 159 19.26 -14.00 -9.07
C ASN A 159 17.92 -14.08 -8.30
N SER A 160 17.21 -15.18 -8.51
CA SER A 160 15.93 -15.43 -7.84
C SER A 160 16.11 -15.54 -6.32
N GLY A 161 15.44 -14.67 -5.57
CA GLY A 161 15.50 -14.62 -4.12
C GLY A 161 16.38 -13.48 -3.58
N ASP A 162 17.15 -12.81 -4.44
CA ASP A 162 17.79 -11.55 -4.10
C ASP A 162 16.76 -10.41 -4.09
N GLU A 163 16.97 -9.44 -3.20
CA GLU A 163 16.08 -8.30 -3.03
C GLU A 163 16.82 -6.97 -3.16
N VAL A 164 16.19 -6.01 -3.83
CA VAL A 164 16.58 -4.60 -3.78
C VAL A 164 15.49 -3.86 -3.03
N VAL A 165 15.82 -3.22 -1.91
CA VAL A 165 14.93 -2.36 -1.16
C VAL A 165 15.29 -0.92 -1.44
N THR A 166 14.36 -0.15 -1.99
CA THR A 166 14.66 1.24 -2.35
C THR A 166 13.53 2.21 -2.05
N THR A 167 13.86 3.48 -1.87
CA THR A 167 12.89 4.56 -1.70
C THR A 167 13.10 5.65 -2.74
N GLY A 168 12.00 6.24 -3.22
CA GLY A 168 12.02 7.35 -4.16
C GLY A 168 12.11 6.95 -5.64
N PHE A 169 12.55 5.75 -6.00
CA PHE A 169 12.55 5.33 -7.41
C PHE A 169 11.13 4.93 -7.84
N ASN A 170 10.65 5.55 -8.93
CA ASN A 170 9.33 5.25 -9.46
C ASN A 170 9.37 3.94 -10.25
N GLY A 171 8.39 3.06 -9.99
CA GLY A 171 8.18 1.78 -10.66
C GLY A 171 7.94 1.97 -12.15
N LEU A 172 8.97 1.81 -12.98
CA LEU A 172 8.92 2.18 -14.40
C LEU A 172 9.06 0.91 -15.25
N ALA A 173 8.31 0.77 -16.35
CA ALA A 173 8.25 -0.51 -17.08
C ALA A 173 8.89 -0.46 -18.48
N THR A 174 10.07 0.16 -18.63
CA THR A 174 10.88 -0.09 -19.84
C THR A 174 11.91 -1.18 -19.56
N LYS A 175 11.89 -2.24 -20.36
CA LYS A 175 12.90 -3.32 -20.30
C LYS A 175 14.04 -2.98 -21.24
N LYS A 176 15.27 -3.18 -20.78
CA LYS A 176 16.46 -3.01 -21.62
C LYS A 176 17.39 -4.20 -21.45
N THR A 177 17.86 -4.74 -22.58
CA THR A 177 18.87 -5.79 -22.58
C THR A 177 20.21 -5.17 -22.98
N VAL A 178 21.21 -5.30 -22.11
CA VAL A 178 22.59 -4.87 -22.37
C VAL A 178 23.50 -6.05 -22.07
N ASN A 179 24.38 -6.40 -23.01
CA ASN A 179 25.35 -7.49 -22.87
C ASN A 179 24.72 -8.83 -22.41
N GLY A 180 23.51 -9.14 -22.89
CA GLY A 180 22.79 -10.39 -22.55
C GLY A 180 22.04 -10.35 -21.21
N VAL A 181 22.19 -9.30 -20.40
CA VAL A 181 21.44 -9.11 -19.16
C VAL A 181 20.23 -8.22 -19.42
N THR A 182 19.05 -8.67 -19.01
CA THR A 182 17.80 -7.90 -19.12
C THR A 182 17.50 -7.22 -17.80
N TYR A 183 17.34 -5.89 -17.83
CA TYR A 183 17.04 -5.05 -16.68
C TYR A 183 15.62 -4.47 -16.78
N SER A 184 14.98 -4.36 -15.62
CA SER A 184 13.92 -3.38 -15.36
C SER A 184 14.58 -2.07 -14.94
N ILE A 185 14.25 -0.97 -15.61
CA ILE A 185 14.82 0.35 -15.32
C ILE A 185 13.83 1.13 -14.47
N TYR A 186 14.29 1.71 -13.36
CA TYR A 186 13.53 2.54 -12.44
C TYR A 186 14.13 3.94 -12.40
N THR A 187 13.32 4.97 -12.60
CA THR A 187 13.80 6.37 -12.67
C THR A 187 13.38 7.16 -11.43
N HIS A 188 14.20 8.13 -11.04
CA HIS A 188 13.82 9.15 -10.05
C HIS A 188 13.53 10.49 -10.75
N SER A 189 12.46 11.19 -10.35
CA SER A 189 11.96 12.40 -11.03
C SER A 189 12.18 13.71 -10.26
N ASP A 190 13.14 13.77 -9.33
CA ASP A 190 13.41 15.04 -8.62
C ASP A 190 13.93 16.09 -9.61
N ALA A 191 13.16 17.17 -9.72
CA ALA A 191 13.43 18.31 -10.59
C ALA A 191 14.65 19.13 -10.15
N ASN A 192 15.27 18.82 -9.00
CA ASN A 192 16.34 19.61 -8.40
C ASN A 192 17.78 19.24 -8.82
N THR A 193 18.03 18.13 -9.51
CA THR A 193 19.42 17.71 -9.85
C THR A 193 19.76 17.71 -11.34
N GLY A 194 18.80 17.92 -12.25
CA GLY A 194 19.05 17.94 -13.70
C GLY A 194 19.60 16.62 -14.28
N ALA A 195 19.76 15.59 -13.45
CA ALA A 195 20.29 14.28 -13.78
C ALA A 195 19.18 13.25 -13.56
N ASN A 196 18.69 12.65 -14.65
CA ASN A 196 17.75 11.54 -14.59
C ASN A 196 18.47 10.31 -14.00
N ALA A 197 18.40 10.13 -12.67
CA ALA A 197 18.98 8.98 -12.01
C ALA A 197 18.20 7.70 -12.37
N GLU A 198 18.92 6.64 -12.75
CA GLU A 198 18.32 5.35 -13.13
C GLU A 198 18.89 4.20 -12.30
N LEU A 199 18.01 3.43 -11.67
CA LEU A 199 18.33 2.16 -11.03
C LEU A 199 17.93 1.03 -11.97
N TRP A 200 18.88 0.22 -12.42
CA TRP A 200 18.63 -0.86 -13.37
C TRP A 200 18.74 -2.20 -12.64
N VAL A 201 17.63 -2.90 -12.44
CA VAL A 201 17.61 -4.15 -11.68
C VAL A 201 17.44 -5.33 -12.61
N GLN A 202 18.36 -6.30 -12.54
CA GLN A 202 18.33 -7.49 -13.36
C GLN A 202 17.04 -8.29 -13.15
N LYS A 203 16.46 -8.79 -14.25
CA LYS A 203 15.28 -9.66 -14.21
C LYS A 203 15.56 -10.89 -13.35
N GLY A 204 14.73 -11.09 -12.33
CA GLY A 204 14.83 -12.20 -11.37
C GLY A 204 15.06 -11.71 -9.93
N VAL A 205 15.58 -10.50 -9.77
CA VAL A 205 15.70 -9.82 -8.47
C VAL A 205 14.35 -9.20 -8.08
N ILE A 206 13.97 -9.35 -6.82
CA ILE A 206 12.74 -8.77 -6.26
C ILE A 206 13.02 -7.30 -5.92
N LEU A 207 12.18 -6.37 -6.39
CA LEU A 207 12.26 -4.98 -5.95
C LEU A 207 11.18 -4.70 -4.91
N MET A 208 11.58 -4.21 -3.74
CA MET A 208 10.69 -3.73 -2.68
C MET A 208 10.84 -2.21 -2.53
N GLY A 209 9.76 -1.46 -2.77
CA GLY A 209 9.71 -0.02 -2.47
C GLY A 209 9.51 0.95 -3.64
N ALA A 210 9.20 0.48 -4.84
CA ALA A 210 8.71 1.35 -5.92
C ALA A 210 7.19 1.57 -5.80
N GLN A 211 6.78 2.76 -5.34
CA GLN A 211 5.41 3.29 -5.19
C GLN A 211 4.37 2.43 -4.46
N ARG A 212 3.79 3.00 -3.40
CA ARG A 212 2.63 2.45 -2.68
C ARG A 212 1.37 3.11 -3.21
N GLY A 213 0.63 2.42 -4.09
CA GLY A 213 -0.70 2.80 -4.54
C GLY A 213 -0.79 3.32 -5.97
N PHE A 214 -2.02 3.54 -6.44
CA PHE A 214 -2.39 4.04 -7.77
C PHE A 214 -3.49 5.10 -7.65
N VAL A 215 -3.69 5.89 -8.70
CA VAL A 215 -4.80 6.86 -8.78
C VAL A 215 -6.00 6.25 -9.49
N ILE A 216 -7.21 6.59 -9.06
CA ILE A 216 -8.47 6.24 -9.72
C ILE A 216 -9.11 7.53 -10.25
N ASN A 217 -9.18 7.65 -11.58
CA ASN A 217 -9.73 8.82 -12.27
C ASN A 217 -11.23 8.64 -12.54
N GLY A 218 -12.03 9.68 -12.28
CA GLY A 218 -13.48 9.68 -12.51
C GLY A 218 -13.88 9.50 -14.00
N GLU A 219 -15.08 8.97 -14.24
CA GLU A 219 -15.60 8.71 -15.60
C GLU A 219 -16.03 10.01 -16.32
N SER A 220 -16.95 10.78 -15.72
CA SER A 220 -17.50 12.00 -16.35
C SER A 220 -17.52 13.21 -15.42
N VAL A 221 -17.62 14.40 -16.03
CA VAL A 221 -17.67 15.68 -15.31
C VAL A 221 -18.94 15.76 -14.46
N ARG A 222 -18.81 16.19 -13.20
CA ARG A 222 -19.92 16.34 -12.23
C ARG A 222 -20.57 15.03 -11.77
N ASP A 223 -19.95 13.88 -12.01
CA ASP A 223 -20.40 12.62 -11.41
C ASP A 223 -20.13 12.55 -9.90
N HIS A 224 -19.21 13.39 -9.40
CA HIS A 224 -18.76 13.43 -8.00
C HIS A 224 -18.27 12.05 -7.51
N SER A 225 -17.61 11.28 -8.38
CA SER A 225 -16.94 10.04 -8.00
C SER A 225 -15.92 10.29 -6.88
N GLY A 226 -15.88 9.40 -5.90
CA GLY A 226 -15.02 9.54 -4.72
C GLY A 226 -15.64 10.34 -3.58
N HIS A 227 -16.93 10.72 -3.67
CA HIS A 227 -17.67 11.30 -2.55
C HIS A 227 -17.77 10.34 -1.35
N SER A 228 -17.88 9.05 -1.64
CA SER A 228 -17.83 7.97 -0.66
C SER A 228 -16.95 6.86 -1.22
N VAL A 229 -16.06 6.32 -0.40
CA VAL A 229 -15.19 5.18 -0.74
C VAL A 229 -15.12 4.23 0.44
N SER A 230 -14.89 2.96 0.16
CA SER A 230 -14.59 1.95 1.19
C SER A 230 -13.72 0.83 0.60
N SER A 231 -13.09 0.03 1.46
CA SER A 231 -12.74 -1.34 1.07
C SER A 231 -14.03 -2.04 0.67
N ALA A 232 -13.98 -2.90 -0.33
CA ALA A 232 -15.08 -3.77 -0.74
C ALA A 232 -14.91 -5.20 -0.21
N GLY A 233 -13.75 -5.54 0.35
CA GLY A 233 -13.39 -6.94 0.60
C GLY A 233 -13.07 -7.68 -0.70
N ASP A 234 -12.87 -8.99 -0.66
CA ASP A 234 -12.62 -9.83 -1.85
C ASP A 234 -13.95 -10.21 -2.51
N VAL A 235 -14.49 -9.32 -3.35
CA VAL A 235 -15.83 -9.52 -3.92
C VAL A 235 -15.81 -10.47 -5.12
N ASN A 236 -14.63 -10.80 -5.64
CA ASN A 236 -14.44 -11.63 -6.83
C ASN A 236 -13.76 -12.99 -6.52
N GLY A 237 -13.27 -13.18 -5.31
CA GLY A 237 -12.64 -14.41 -4.82
C GLY A 237 -11.23 -14.63 -5.37
N ASP A 238 -10.50 -13.58 -5.74
CA ASP A 238 -9.13 -13.66 -6.26
C ASP A 238 -8.04 -13.58 -5.17
N GLY A 239 -8.45 -13.35 -3.92
CA GLY A 239 -7.60 -13.27 -2.74
C GLY A 239 -7.03 -11.88 -2.48
N LEU A 240 -7.46 -10.85 -3.21
CA LEU A 240 -7.12 -9.45 -2.97
C LEU A 240 -8.37 -8.66 -2.58
N ASP A 241 -8.27 -7.82 -1.56
CA ASP A 241 -9.34 -6.87 -1.24
C ASP A 241 -9.55 -5.88 -2.40
N ASP A 242 -10.82 -5.69 -2.75
CA ASP A 242 -11.32 -4.78 -3.77
C ASP A 242 -11.71 -3.42 -3.16
N LEU A 243 -12.11 -2.48 -4.01
CA LEU A 243 -12.52 -1.13 -3.62
C LEU A 243 -13.89 -0.77 -4.18
N ILE A 244 -14.70 -0.03 -3.42
CA ILE A 244 -15.95 0.56 -3.92
C ILE A 244 -15.90 2.09 -3.89
N ILE A 245 -16.29 2.71 -5.00
CA ILE A 245 -16.28 4.17 -5.20
C ILE A 245 -17.66 4.65 -5.62
N GLY A 246 -18.25 5.53 -4.81
CA GLY A 246 -19.54 6.15 -5.08
C GLY A 246 -19.46 7.40 -5.95
N ALA A 247 -20.37 7.50 -6.94
CA ALA A 247 -20.52 8.61 -7.88
C ALA A 247 -22.00 9.03 -7.99
N TYR A 248 -22.50 9.65 -6.93
CA TYR A 248 -23.93 9.94 -6.75
C TYR A 248 -24.52 10.92 -7.78
N GLY A 249 -23.68 11.70 -8.47
CA GLY A 249 -24.11 12.66 -9.49
C GLY A 249 -24.24 12.07 -10.88
N ALA A 250 -23.84 10.80 -11.08
CA ALA A 250 -23.79 10.17 -12.40
C ALA A 250 -25.18 9.89 -12.99
N ASP A 251 -25.23 9.86 -14.33
CA ASP A 251 -26.46 9.72 -15.11
C ASP A 251 -26.50 8.38 -15.89
N PRO A 252 -26.56 7.22 -15.22
CA PRO A 252 -26.57 5.92 -15.89
C PRO A 252 -27.76 5.82 -16.86
N LYS A 253 -27.50 5.34 -18.08
CA LYS A 253 -28.50 5.21 -19.16
C LYS A 253 -29.29 6.52 -19.42
N GLY A 254 -28.70 7.67 -19.13
CA GLY A 254 -29.31 8.99 -19.32
C GLY A 254 -30.34 9.36 -18.25
N GLN A 255 -30.39 8.67 -17.12
CA GLN A 255 -31.28 8.99 -15.99
C GLN A 255 -30.60 10.01 -15.06
N PRO A 256 -31.07 11.28 -15.01
CA PRO A 256 -30.36 12.32 -14.27
C PRO A 256 -30.23 12.02 -12.77
N SER A 257 -28.99 12.04 -12.27
CA SER A 257 -28.62 11.81 -10.88
C SER A 257 -29.21 10.54 -10.27
N ALA A 258 -29.42 9.49 -11.08
CA ALA A 258 -29.71 8.17 -10.54
C ALA A 258 -28.52 7.65 -9.73
N GLY A 259 -27.30 8.02 -10.12
CA GLY A 259 -26.05 7.70 -9.43
C GLY A 259 -25.43 6.40 -9.94
N LYS A 260 -24.12 6.26 -9.73
CA LYS A 260 -23.36 5.03 -9.99
C LYS A 260 -22.48 4.70 -8.79
N SER A 261 -22.12 3.43 -8.64
CA SER A 261 -20.98 2.99 -7.84
C SER A 261 -20.07 2.12 -8.71
N TYR A 262 -18.77 2.16 -8.45
CA TYR A 262 -17.77 1.39 -9.18
C TYR A 262 -17.08 0.46 -8.22
N VAL A 263 -17.07 -0.83 -8.54
CA VAL A 263 -16.29 -1.84 -7.85
C VAL A 263 -15.03 -2.05 -8.67
N VAL A 264 -13.89 -1.84 -8.02
CA VAL A 264 -12.57 -1.87 -8.64
C VAL A 264 -11.81 -3.03 -8.02
N PHE A 265 -11.44 -4.00 -8.84
CA PHE A 265 -10.74 -5.17 -8.35
C PHE A 265 -9.33 -4.83 -7.88
N GLY A 266 -8.91 -5.49 -6.80
CA GLY A 266 -7.58 -5.41 -6.23
C GLY A 266 -6.52 -5.76 -7.26
N LYS A 267 -5.39 -5.05 -7.23
CA LYS A 267 -4.26 -5.33 -8.13
C LYS A 267 -2.92 -4.99 -7.49
N GLN A 268 -1.88 -5.70 -7.93
CA GLN A 268 -0.52 -5.54 -7.41
C GLN A 268 0.30 -4.50 -8.16
N ASP A 269 -0.03 -4.24 -9.43
CA ASP A 269 0.63 -3.17 -10.19
C ASP A 269 0.10 -1.79 -9.77
N THR A 270 0.86 -0.74 -10.10
CA THR A 270 0.56 0.65 -9.70
C THR A 270 -0.04 1.48 -10.83
N ASP A 271 -0.50 0.84 -11.92
CA ASP A 271 -1.09 1.57 -13.05
C ASP A 271 -2.36 2.31 -12.62
N ALA A 272 -2.55 3.52 -13.17
CA ALA A 272 -3.75 4.30 -12.91
C ALA A 272 -5.00 3.59 -13.46
N ILE A 273 -6.11 3.71 -12.74
CA ILE A 273 -7.41 3.17 -13.14
C ILE A 273 -8.29 4.33 -13.62
N ASN A 274 -9.03 4.14 -14.70
CA ASN A 274 -10.09 5.06 -15.10
C ASN A 274 -11.44 4.38 -14.87
N LEU A 275 -12.38 5.06 -14.19
CA LEU A 275 -13.71 4.50 -13.93
C LEU A 275 -14.50 4.21 -15.23
N SER A 276 -14.12 4.81 -16.35
CA SER A 276 -14.64 4.45 -17.68
C SER A 276 -14.26 3.02 -18.11
N ASP A 277 -13.08 2.54 -17.72
CA ASP A 277 -12.66 1.16 -17.99
C ASP A 277 -13.44 0.17 -17.11
N ILE A 278 -13.67 0.53 -15.85
CA ILE A 278 -14.52 -0.22 -14.92
C ILE A 278 -15.97 -0.31 -15.45
N ALA A 279 -16.52 0.81 -15.94
CA ALA A 279 -17.84 0.84 -16.59
C ALA A 279 -17.91 -0.04 -17.85
N ALA A 280 -16.78 -0.27 -18.50
CA ALA A 280 -16.65 -1.16 -19.64
C ALA A 280 -16.31 -2.62 -19.25
N GLY A 281 -16.33 -2.96 -17.96
CA GLY A 281 -16.11 -4.30 -17.44
C GLY A 281 -14.64 -4.74 -17.39
N LYS A 282 -13.69 -3.80 -17.32
CA LYS A 282 -12.25 -4.10 -17.21
C LYS A 282 -11.75 -3.78 -15.81
N GLY A 283 -11.25 -4.79 -15.09
CA GLY A 283 -10.68 -4.62 -13.75
C GLY A 283 -11.72 -4.31 -12.67
N GLY A 284 -12.97 -4.71 -12.88
CA GLY A 284 -14.09 -4.48 -11.98
C GLY A 284 -15.41 -4.33 -12.74
N PHE A 285 -16.45 -3.87 -12.04
CA PHE A 285 -17.78 -3.66 -12.61
C PHE A 285 -18.47 -2.40 -12.06
N VAL A 286 -19.50 -1.95 -12.76
CA VAL A 286 -20.30 -0.77 -12.39
C VAL A 286 -21.68 -1.18 -11.88
N ILE A 287 -22.14 -0.51 -10.83
CA ILE A 287 -23.49 -0.61 -10.26
C ILE A 287 -24.25 0.65 -10.66
N ASN A 288 -25.31 0.49 -11.46
CA ASN A 288 -26.12 1.58 -11.98
C ASN A 288 -27.35 1.82 -11.11
N GLY A 289 -27.58 3.09 -10.73
CA GLY A 289 -28.77 3.55 -10.03
C GLY A 289 -30.09 3.19 -10.73
N GLU A 290 -31.15 3.03 -9.94
CA GLU A 290 -32.46 2.55 -10.42
C GLU A 290 -33.33 3.65 -11.03
N LEU A 291 -33.52 4.77 -10.32
CA LEU A 291 -34.42 5.86 -10.71
C LEU A 291 -33.74 7.22 -10.70
N VAL A 292 -34.32 8.14 -11.47
CA VAL A 292 -33.91 9.55 -11.54
C VAL A 292 -33.91 10.19 -10.15
N ARG A 293 -32.78 10.83 -9.79
CA ARG A 293 -32.54 11.54 -8.51
C ARG A 293 -32.56 10.67 -7.25
N ASP A 294 -32.31 9.36 -7.40
CA ASP A 294 -32.07 8.48 -6.26
C ASP A 294 -30.74 8.78 -5.54
N TYR A 295 -29.77 9.35 -6.27
CA TYR A 295 -28.42 9.65 -5.79
C TYR A 295 -27.75 8.42 -5.17
N SER A 296 -27.88 7.24 -5.80
CA SER A 296 -27.22 6.02 -5.35
C SER A 296 -25.71 6.18 -5.38
N GLY A 297 -24.99 5.58 -4.42
CA GLY A 297 -23.54 5.77 -4.30
C GLY A 297 -23.15 7.05 -3.55
N ARG A 298 -24.11 7.72 -2.90
CA ARG A 298 -23.80 8.80 -1.94
C ARG A 298 -23.12 8.25 -0.68
N SER A 299 -23.43 7.01 -0.31
CA SER A 299 -22.75 6.22 0.71
C SER A 299 -22.58 4.79 0.20
N VAL A 300 -21.38 4.23 0.37
CA VAL A 300 -21.01 2.86 -0.02
C VAL A 300 -20.15 2.24 1.08
N SER A 301 -20.24 0.93 1.26
CA SER A 301 -19.40 0.16 2.19
C SER A 301 -19.31 -1.30 1.76
N ASN A 302 -18.25 -2.00 2.20
CA ASN A 302 -18.27 -3.45 2.38
C ASN A 302 -19.44 -3.84 3.31
N ALA A 303 -20.12 -4.94 2.99
CA ALA A 303 -21.15 -5.58 3.79
C ALA A 303 -20.64 -6.82 4.56
N GLY A 304 -19.54 -7.44 4.14
CA GLY A 304 -19.08 -8.76 4.53
C GLY A 304 -19.75 -9.83 3.67
N ASP A 305 -19.56 -11.11 3.98
CA ASP A 305 -20.27 -12.22 3.33
C ASP A 305 -21.66 -12.38 3.96
N VAL A 306 -22.63 -11.59 3.49
CA VAL A 306 -23.96 -11.55 4.11
C VAL A 306 -24.86 -12.69 3.63
N ASN A 307 -24.44 -13.45 2.62
CA ASN A 307 -25.21 -14.55 2.05
C ASN A 307 -24.55 -15.92 2.28
N GLY A 308 -23.31 -15.97 2.75
CA GLY A 308 -22.57 -17.20 3.06
C GLY A 308 -22.02 -17.91 1.83
N ASP A 309 -21.76 -17.22 0.72
CA ASP A 309 -21.21 -17.79 -0.51
C ASP A 309 -19.68 -17.74 -0.59
N GLY A 310 -19.03 -17.10 0.38
CA GLY A 310 -17.59 -16.96 0.51
C GLY A 310 -17.00 -15.79 -0.27
N LEU A 311 -17.82 -14.92 -0.86
CA LEU A 311 -17.40 -13.64 -1.44
C LEU A 311 -17.88 -12.50 -0.54
N ASP A 312 -17.09 -11.43 -0.44
CA ASP A 312 -17.56 -10.23 0.24
C ASP A 312 -18.66 -9.54 -0.58
N ASP A 313 -19.70 -9.06 0.11
CA ASP A 313 -20.83 -8.35 -0.47
C ASP A 313 -20.71 -6.83 -0.25
N LEU A 314 -21.60 -6.07 -0.90
CA LEU A 314 -21.56 -4.61 -0.90
C LEU A 314 -22.88 -4.01 -0.45
N ILE A 315 -22.82 -2.86 0.21
CA ILE A 315 -24.01 -2.06 0.51
C ILE A 315 -23.91 -0.66 -0.11
N VAL A 316 -24.95 -0.28 -0.86
CA VAL A 316 -25.06 1.00 -1.58
C VAL A 316 -26.28 1.77 -1.09
N GLY A 317 -26.05 2.98 -0.56
CA GLY A 317 -27.10 3.88 -0.09
C GLY A 317 -27.68 4.77 -1.20
N ALA A 318 -29.01 4.88 -1.23
CA ALA A 318 -29.79 5.78 -2.10
C ALA A 318 -30.85 6.53 -1.28
N HIS A 319 -30.37 7.45 -0.46
CA HIS A 319 -31.12 8.17 0.58
C HIS A 319 -32.27 9.06 0.06
N SER A 320 -32.31 9.44 -1.23
CA SER A 320 -33.38 10.30 -1.78
C SER A 320 -34.48 9.53 -2.53
N THR A 321 -34.43 8.20 -2.53
CA THR A 321 -35.47 7.37 -3.17
C THR A 321 -36.83 7.54 -2.48
N ASN A 322 -37.90 7.32 -3.26
CA ASN A 322 -39.29 7.34 -2.79
C ASN A 322 -39.91 5.91 -2.78
N PRO A 323 -39.51 4.97 -1.90
CA PRO A 323 -40.17 3.67 -1.82
C PRO A 323 -41.65 3.78 -1.42
N ASN A 324 -42.51 3.03 -2.13
CA ASN A 324 -43.94 2.85 -1.82
C ASN A 324 -44.73 4.18 -1.71
N ASP A 325 -44.48 5.13 -2.62
CA ASP A 325 -45.10 6.48 -2.64
C ASP A 325 -44.82 7.35 -1.39
N LYS A 326 -43.82 6.99 -0.57
CA LYS A 326 -43.35 7.79 0.56
C LYS A 326 -42.16 8.66 0.11
N SER A 327 -42.38 9.97 0.01
CA SER A 327 -41.34 10.93 -0.40
C SER A 327 -40.09 10.84 0.49
N ASN A 328 -38.89 10.68 -0.06
CA ASN A 328 -37.58 10.71 0.59
C ASN A 328 -37.39 9.70 1.73
N ALA A 329 -38.01 8.53 1.62
CA ALA A 329 -37.83 7.48 2.62
C ALA A 329 -36.44 6.85 2.56
N GLY A 330 -35.82 6.81 1.37
CA GLY A 330 -34.50 6.22 1.17
C GLY A 330 -34.54 4.70 1.02
N ARG A 331 -33.52 4.15 0.35
CA ARG A 331 -33.27 2.72 0.16
C ARG A 331 -31.79 2.46 0.34
N SER A 332 -31.48 1.27 0.82
CA SER A 332 -30.14 0.69 0.69
C SER A 332 -30.25 -0.59 -0.12
N TYR A 333 -29.23 -0.88 -0.91
CA TYR A 333 -29.16 -2.08 -1.74
C TYR A 333 -27.97 -2.89 -1.27
N VAL A 334 -28.23 -4.15 -0.92
CA VAL A 334 -27.19 -5.14 -0.74
C VAL A 334 -26.97 -5.78 -2.10
N VAL A 335 -25.72 -5.81 -2.54
CA VAL A 335 -25.30 -6.32 -3.84
C VAL A 335 -24.31 -7.44 -3.57
N PHE A 336 -24.63 -8.64 -4.03
CA PHE A 336 -23.78 -9.79 -3.77
C PHE A 336 -22.48 -9.74 -4.60
N GLY A 337 -21.40 -10.23 -4.00
CA GLY A 337 -20.11 -10.44 -4.65
C GLY A 337 -20.25 -11.33 -5.89
N LYS A 338 -19.37 -11.13 -6.87
CA LYS A 338 -19.32 -11.96 -8.08
C LYS A 338 -17.98 -11.87 -8.80
N GLN A 339 -17.65 -12.95 -9.50
CA GLN A 339 -16.39 -13.07 -10.25
C GLN A 339 -16.41 -12.41 -11.63
N ASP A 340 -17.58 -12.35 -12.28
CA ASP A 340 -17.70 -11.72 -13.60
C ASP A 340 -17.75 -10.18 -13.50
N THR A 341 -17.51 -9.50 -14.62
CA THR A 341 -17.43 -8.03 -14.67
C THR A 341 -18.67 -7.37 -15.28
N ASP A 342 -19.77 -8.11 -15.42
CA ASP A 342 -20.99 -7.57 -16.03
C ASP A 342 -21.57 -6.45 -15.14
N ALA A 343 -22.09 -5.40 -15.77
CA ALA A 343 -22.69 -4.29 -15.03
C ALA A 343 -23.95 -4.75 -14.27
N ILE A 344 -24.11 -4.26 -13.04
CA ILE A 344 -25.30 -4.48 -12.21
C ILE A 344 -26.24 -3.28 -12.36
N ASN A 345 -27.56 -3.53 -12.40
CA ASN A 345 -28.56 -2.48 -12.27
C ASN A 345 -29.31 -2.69 -10.95
N LEU A 346 -29.50 -1.63 -10.16
CA LEU A 346 -30.22 -1.74 -8.90
C LEU A 346 -31.69 -2.15 -9.09
N SER A 347 -32.27 -1.96 -10.28
CA SER A 347 -33.56 -2.53 -10.64
C SER A 347 -33.61 -4.06 -10.57
N ASP A 348 -32.49 -4.73 -10.86
CA ASP A 348 -32.39 -6.19 -10.85
C ASP A 348 -32.33 -6.70 -9.40
N ILE A 349 -31.67 -5.96 -8.51
CA ILE A 349 -31.67 -6.18 -7.06
C ILE A 349 -33.09 -6.04 -6.49
N VAL A 350 -33.86 -5.03 -6.92
CA VAL A 350 -35.27 -4.87 -6.52
C VAL A 350 -36.14 -6.03 -7.02
N ALA A 351 -35.80 -6.60 -8.17
CA ALA A 351 -36.45 -7.80 -8.71
C ALA A 351 -35.97 -9.11 -8.05
N GLY A 352 -35.04 -9.04 -7.09
CA GLY A 352 -34.54 -10.18 -6.33
C GLY A 352 -33.40 -10.95 -7.00
N THR A 353 -32.66 -10.32 -7.91
CA THR A 353 -31.49 -10.93 -8.58
C THR A 353 -30.21 -10.27 -8.11
N GLY A 354 -29.25 -11.05 -7.61
CA GLY A 354 -27.90 -10.58 -7.25
C GLY A 354 -27.82 -9.76 -5.95
N GLY A 355 -28.84 -9.86 -5.08
CA GLY A 355 -28.88 -9.16 -3.79
C GLY A 355 -30.30 -8.88 -3.32
N PHE A 356 -30.45 -8.00 -2.33
CA PHE A 356 -31.76 -7.57 -1.82
C PHE A 356 -31.81 -6.08 -1.47
N VAL A 357 -33.02 -5.54 -1.39
CA VAL A 357 -33.28 -4.14 -1.05
C VAL A 357 -33.77 -3.96 0.38
N ILE A 358 -33.21 -2.98 1.08
CA ILE A 358 -33.64 -2.51 2.40
C ILE A 358 -34.45 -1.23 2.21
N LYS A 359 -35.72 -1.27 2.56
CA LYS A 359 -36.68 -0.17 2.37
C LYS A 359 -36.83 0.66 3.64
N GLY A 360 -36.69 1.98 3.51
CA GLY A 360 -36.86 2.94 4.59
C GLY A 360 -38.23 2.90 5.28
N GLU A 361 -38.24 3.29 6.56
CA GLU A 361 -39.40 3.20 7.46
C GLU A 361 -40.57 4.11 7.01
N LEU A 362 -40.30 5.39 6.75
CA LEU A 362 -41.27 6.46 6.50
C LEU A 362 -40.67 7.49 5.51
N GLY A 363 -41.41 8.52 5.06
CA GLY A 363 -40.93 9.55 4.12
C GLY A 363 -40.26 10.79 4.75
N SER A 364 -39.15 11.28 4.16
CA SER A 364 -38.22 12.32 4.66
C SER A 364 -37.21 11.85 5.72
N PHE A 365 -36.87 10.56 5.74
CA PHE A 365 -36.00 9.95 6.76
C PHE A 365 -34.59 9.62 6.25
N TRP A 366 -34.41 9.69 4.92
CA TRP A 366 -33.12 9.53 4.26
C TRP A 366 -32.40 8.23 4.68
N SER A 367 -33.12 7.12 4.83
CA SER A 367 -32.48 5.85 5.19
C SER A 367 -31.49 5.41 4.11
N GLY A 368 -30.34 4.87 4.50
CA GLY A 368 -29.24 4.63 3.56
C GLY A 368 -28.41 5.89 3.29
N HIS A 369 -28.53 6.92 4.13
CA HIS A 369 -27.61 8.05 4.15
C HIS A 369 -26.21 7.63 4.59
N LEU A 370 -26.11 6.69 5.54
CA LEU A 370 -24.90 5.96 5.88
C LEU A 370 -25.21 4.48 6.03
N VAL A 371 -24.33 3.65 5.49
CA VAL A 371 -24.38 2.19 5.53
C VAL A 371 -23.01 1.66 5.92
N SER A 372 -22.97 0.57 6.67
CA SER A 372 -21.74 -0.12 7.09
C SER A 372 -22.03 -1.61 7.31
N SER A 373 -20.99 -2.44 7.24
CA SER A 373 -21.03 -3.78 7.85
C SER A 373 -21.12 -3.66 9.38
N ALA A 374 -21.76 -4.65 9.99
CA ALA A 374 -21.85 -4.88 11.42
C ALA A 374 -20.96 -6.05 11.88
N GLY A 375 -20.48 -6.89 10.95
CA GLY A 375 -19.95 -8.24 11.27
C GLY A 375 -21.09 -9.19 11.68
N ASP A 376 -20.76 -10.40 12.16
CA ASP A 376 -21.75 -11.36 12.65
C ASP A 376 -22.17 -11.02 14.08
N VAL A 377 -23.27 -10.25 14.22
CA VAL A 377 -23.74 -9.77 15.53
C VAL A 377 -24.68 -10.76 16.22
N ASN A 378 -25.23 -11.71 15.47
CA ASN A 378 -26.23 -12.65 15.97
C ASN A 378 -25.65 -14.09 16.14
N GLY A 379 -24.46 -14.34 15.62
CA GLY A 379 -23.72 -15.60 15.70
C GLY A 379 -24.26 -16.68 14.77
N ASP A 380 -24.88 -16.32 13.64
CA ASP A 380 -25.42 -17.25 12.64
C ASP A 380 -24.43 -17.59 11.52
N GLY A 381 -23.26 -16.94 11.50
CA GLY A 381 -22.19 -17.15 10.55
C GLY A 381 -22.32 -16.35 9.25
N LEU A 382 -23.30 -15.44 9.16
CA LEU A 382 -23.41 -14.45 8.10
C LEU A 382 -23.06 -13.08 8.63
N ASP A 383 -22.41 -12.26 7.81
CA ASP A 383 -22.18 -10.87 8.20
C ASP A 383 -23.50 -10.08 8.19
N ASP A 384 -23.65 -9.21 9.18
CA ASP A 384 -24.81 -8.34 9.34
C ASP A 384 -24.49 -6.90 8.91
N LEU A 385 -25.52 -6.07 8.83
CA LEU A 385 -25.46 -4.72 8.28
C LEU A 385 -25.98 -3.69 9.27
N ILE A 386 -25.44 -2.47 9.22
CA ILE A 386 -26.02 -1.32 9.92
C ILE A 386 -26.48 -0.26 8.91
N VAL A 387 -27.74 0.13 9.02
CA VAL A 387 -28.36 1.19 8.22
C VAL A 387 -28.86 2.30 9.12
N SER A 388 -28.36 3.52 8.93
CA SER A 388 -28.82 4.68 9.70
C SER A 388 -30.02 5.38 9.04
N ALA A 389 -30.89 5.95 9.88
CA ALA A 389 -31.98 6.83 9.50
C ALA A 389 -31.78 8.19 10.17
N ARG A 390 -31.34 9.17 9.37
CA ARG A 390 -30.79 10.47 9.83
C ARG A 390 -31.71 11.23 10.79
N ASP A 391 -33.01 11.25 10.50
CA ASP A 391 -33.95 12.17 11.16
C ASP A 391 -34.83 11.52 12.26
N THR A 392 -34.61 10.23 12.59
CA THR A 392 -35.32 9.56 13.70
C THR A 392 -34.49 9.36 14.96
N GLY A 393 -33.18 9.58 14.93
CA GLY A 393 -32.29 9.12 16.01
C GLY A 393 -32.27 7.59 16.15
N LYS A 394 -32.44 6.86 15.03
CA LYS A 394 -32.44 5.39 15.02
C LYS A 394 -31.40 4.87 14.04
N SER A 395 -30.75 3.79 14.45
CA SER A 395 -29.98 2.92 13.58
C SER A 395 -30.64 1.55 13.54
N TYR A 396 -30.52 0.85 12.42
CA TYR A 396 -31.07 -0.48 12.26
C TYR A 396 -29.91 -1.44 12.03
N VAL A 397 -29.86 -2.51 12.82
CA VAL A 397 -29.09 -3.69 12.46
C VAL A 397 -30.00 -4.56 11.62
N VAL A 398 -29.50 -4.99 10.47
CA VAL A 398 -30.21 -5.83 9.50
C VAL A 398 -29.39 -7.08 9.32
N PHE A 399 -30.02 -8.25 9.53
CA PHE A 399 -29.29 -9.50 9.50
C PHE A 399 -28.97 -9.98 8.08
N GLY A 400 -27.81 -10.61 7.94
CA GLY A 400 -27.41 -11.34 6.74
C GLY A 400 -28.41 -12.45 6.41
N LYS A 401 -28.54 -12.77 5.12
CA LYS A 401 -29.41 -13.85 4.66
C LYS A 401 -29.12 -14.30 3.23
N GLN A 402 -29.45 -15.55 2.96
CA GLN A 402 -29.35 -16.19 1.64
C GLN A 402 -30.47 -15.82 0.67
N ASP A 403 -31.67 -15.48 1.17
CA ASP A 403 -32.78 -15.11 0.28
C ASP A 403 -32.71 -13.65 -0.16
N THR A 404 -33.28 -13.36 -1.33
CA THR A 404 -33.26 -12.02 -1.92
C THR A 404 -34.51 -11.19 -1.60
N ASN A 405 -35.32 -11.60 -0.61
CA ASN A 405 -36.55 -10.88 -0.28
C ASN A 405 -36.23 -9.48 0.27
N ALA A 406 -37.06 -8.49 -0.08
CA ALA A 406 -36.87 -7.15 0.44
C ALA A 406 -37.09 -7.06 1.96
N ILE A 407 -36.23 -6.33 2.65
CA ILE A 407 -36.36 -6.03 4.08
C ILE A 407 -37.05 -4.68 4.25
N ASN A 408 -37.99 -4.59 5.18
CA ASN A 408 -38.69 -3.33 5.48
C ASN A 408 -38.33 -2.86 6.89
N LEU A 409 -37.63 -1.72 7.01
CA LEU A 409 -37.24 -1.18 8.31
C LEU A 409 -38.44 -0.84 9.20
N SER A 410 -39.61 -0.55 8.61
CA SER A 410 -40.86 -0.39 9.36
C SER A 410 -41.34 -1.66 10.04
N ALA A 411 -41.07 -2.83 9.47
CA ALA A 411 -41.43 -4.10 10.07
C ALA A 411 -40.52 -4.43 11.26
N ILE A 412 -39.21 -4.14 11.12
CA ILE A 412 -38.21 -4.24 12.21
C ILE A 412 -38.55 -3.27 13.33
N ALA A 413 -38.83 -1.99 13.01
CA ALA A 413 -39.22 -0.98 13.99
C ALA A 413 -40.49 -1.34 14.78
N ALA A 414 -41.43 -2.04 14.14
CA ALA A 414 -42.66 -2.52 14.76
C ALA A 414 -42.49 -3.85 15.53
N GLY A 415 -41.31 -4.48 15.50
CA GLY A 415 -41.07 -5.79 16.09
C GLY A 415 -41.84 -6.93 15.41
N THR A 416 -42.20 -6.74 14.13
CA THR A 416 -42.99 -7.71 13.33
C THR A 416 -42.15 -8.50 12.34
N SER A 417 -40.89 -8.11 12.14
CA SER A 417 -39.89 -8.81 11.33
C SER A 417 -38.77 -9.29 12.26
N THR A 418 -38.17 -10.42 11.89
CA THR A 418 -36.98 -11.01 12.53
C THR A 418 -35.70 -10.71 11.75
N ASP A 419 -35.77 -9.88 10.71
CA ASP A 419 -34.64 -9.56 9.81
C ASP A 419 -33.65 -8.57 10.43
N GLY A 420 -33.70 -8.37 11.75
CA GLY A 420 -32.86 -7.41 12.47
C GLY A 420 -33.54 -6.74 13.66
N PHE A 421 -32.93 -5.68 14.17
CA PHE A 421 -33.44 -4.89 15.29
C PHE A 421 -33.13 -3.39 15.17
N ALA A 422 -33.89 -2.57 15.90
CA ALA A 422 -33.72 -1.13 15.91
C ALA A 422 -32.98 -0.66 17.18
N ILE A 423 -31.93 0.12 16.99
CA ILE A 423 -31.21 0.83 18.05
C ILE A 423 -31.77 2.25 18.13
N LYS A 424 -32.25 2.63 19.32
CA LYS A 424 -32.86 3.92 19.57
C LYS A 424 -31.90 4.81 20.36
N GLY A 425 -31.72 6.04 19.92
CA GLY A 425 -30.99 7.05 20.67
C GLY A 425 -31.70 7.53 21.93
N GLU A 426 -30.95 8.15 22.84
CA GLU A 426 -31.42 8.57 24.17
C GLU A 426 -32.47 9.69 24.15
N LEU A 427 -32.46 10.61 23.17
CA LEU A 427 -33.47 11.68 23.03
C LEU A 427 -33.96 11.84 21.59
N GLY A 428 -35.24 12.19 21.42
CA GLY A 428 -35.79 12.59 20.12
C GLY A 428 -35.13 13.88 19.65
N ASN A 429 -34.42 13.82 18.52
CA ASN A 429 -33.58 14.86 17.88
C ASN A 429 -32.07 14.84 18.20
N ASP A 430 -31.55 13.86 18.95
CA ASP A 430 -30.13 13.82 19.32
C ASP A 430 -29.15 13.43 18.19
N TYR A 431 -29.58 13.36 16.92
CA TYR A 431 -28.72 12.93 15.80
C TYR A 431 -27.92 11.64 16.12
N SER A 432 -28.46 10.80 17.01
CA SER A 432 -27.88 9.52 17.42
C SER A 432 -28.06 8.54 16.27
N GLY A 433 -26.95 7.98 15.78
CA GLY A 433 -26.91 7.20 14.53
C GLY A 433 -26.16 7.89 13.39
N HIS A 434 -25.45 8.99 13.66
CA HIS A 434 -24.64 9.68 12.66
C HIS A 434 -23.36 8.96 12.24
N ILE A 435 -22.80 8.10 13.09
CA ILE A 435 -21.63 7.29 12.76
C ILE A 435 -21.84 5.95 13.45
N VAL A 436 -21.95 4.89 12.65
CA VAL A 436 -22.06 3.51 13.12
C VAL A 436 -21.01 2.70 12.38
N SER A 437 -20.37 1.79 13.09
CA SER A 437 -19.36 0.87 12.56
C SER A 437 -19.40 -0.42 13.37
N SER A 438 -18.97 -1.52 12.76
CA SER A 438 -18.49 -2.66 13.54
C SER A 438 -17.32 -2.21 14.42
N ALA A 439 -17.28 -2.70 15.65
CA ALA A 439 -16.16 -2.57 16.58
C ALA A 439 -15.30 -3.85 16.60
N GLY A 440 -15.73 -4.91 15.92
CA GLY A 440 -15.24 -6.28 16.12
C GLY A 440 -15.65 -6.84 17.48
N ASP A 441 -15.25 -8.08 17.77
CA ASP A 441 -15.38 -8.68 19.11
C ASP A 441 -14.44 -7.99 20.12
N VAL A 442 -14.90 -6.93 20.77
CA VAL A 442 -14.07 -6.17 21.73
C VAL A 442 -14.12 -6.77 23.14
N ASN A 443 -15.04 -7.71 23.38
CA ASN A 443 -15.29 -8.28 24.69
C ASN A 443 -14.83 -9.75 24.83
N GLY A 444 -14.51 -10.40 23.71
CA GLY A 444 -13.99 -11.76 23.61
C GLY A 444 -15.06 -12.86 23.65
N ASP A 445 -16.32 -12.57 23.31
CA ASP A 445 -17.42 -13.54 23.33
C ASP A 445 -17.67 -14.23 21.98
N GLY A 446 -16.92 -13.86 20.95
CA GLY A 446 -17.00 -14.42 19.60
C GLY A 446 -18.11 -13.85 18.75
N LEU A 447 -18.74 -12.73 19.15
CA LEU A 447 -19.67 -11.95 18.34
C LEU A 447 -19.07 -10.59 18.04
N ASP A 448 -19.34 -10.05 16.84
CA ASP A 448 -18.90 -8.69 16.54
C ASP A 448 -19.77 -7.66 17.28
N ASP A 449 -19.11 -6.73 17.97
CA ASP A 449 -19.77 -5.66 18.71
C ASP A 449 -19.93 -4.41 17.82
N LEU A 450 -20.80 -3.48 18.24
CA LEU A 450 -21.08 -2.27 17.47
C LEU A 450 -20.59 -1.03 18.20
N ILE A 451 -20.10 -0.04 17.45
CA ILE A 451 -19.82 1.31 17.98
C ILE A 451 -20.73 2.35 17.34
N ILE A 452 -21.33 3.20 18.17
CA ILE A 452 -22.22 4.29 17.75
C ILE A 452 -21.71 5.62 18.29
N GLY A 453 -21.43 6.56 17.38
CA GLY A 453 -21.11 7.95 17.70
C GLY A 453 -22.36 8.83 17.75
N VAL A 454 -22.46 9.63 18.81
CA VAL A 454 -23.49 10.66 19.03
C VAL A 454 -22.77 12.00 19.25
N PHE A 455 -22.39 12.66 18.16
CA PHE A 455 -21.48 13.82 18.19
C PHE A 455 -22.10 15.09 18.79
N VAL A 456 -23.42 15.18 18.91
CA VAL A 456 -24.14 16.27 19.60
C VAL A 456 -24.60 15.89 21.00
N GLY A 457 -24.22 14.70 21.50
CA GLY A 457 -24.63 14.26 22.82
C GLY A 457 -24.09 15.21 23.89
N ASP A 458 -24.91 15.47 24.91
CA ASP A 458 -24.58 16.36 26.04
C ASP A 458 -24.32 15.54 27.33
N PRO A 459 -23.21 14.77 27.43
CA PRO A 459 -22.84 14.14 28.69
C PRO A 459 -22.66 15.20 29.77
N ASP A 460 -23.25 14.97 30.95
CA ASP A 460 -23.14 15.86 32.12
C ASP A 460 -23.52 17.33 31.85
N TYR A 461 -24.50 17.56 30.96
CA TYR A 461 -24.98 18.90 30.55
C TYR A 461 -23.91 19.76 29.83
N GLN A 462 -22.89 19.13 29.24
CA GLN A 462 -21.90 19.81 28.41
C GLN A 462 -22.35 19.80 26.94
N SER A 463 -22.82 20.96 26.47
CA SER A 463 -23.33 21.12 25.11
C SER A 463 -22.33 20.67 24.03
N ASN A 464 -22.73 19.73 23.17
CA ASN A 464 -21.96 19.14 22.06
C ASN A 464 -20.63 18.49 22.46
N ALA A 465 -20.51 17.95 23.68
CA ALA A 465 -19.29 17.23 24.07
C ALA A 465 -19.16 15.87 23.37
N GLY A 466 -20.27 15.32 22.86
CA GLY A 466 -20.33 14.05 22.13
C GLY A 466 -20.27 12.83 23.05
N LYS A 467 -20.84 11.71 22.59
CA LYS A 467 -20.76 10.39 23.24
C LYS A 467 -20.44 9.30 22.22
N SER A 468 -19.80 8.23 22.66
CA SER A 468 -19.66 6.99 21.90
C SER A 468 -20.15 5.82 22.74
N TYR A 469 -20.97 4.96 22.14
CA TYR A 469 -21.51 3.76 22.77
C TYR A 469 -20.87 2.55 22.10
N VAL A 470 -20.36 1.62 22.90
CA VAL A 470 -20.07 0.27 22.45
C VAL A 470 -21.24 -0.59 22.90
N ILE A 471 -21.85 -1.31 21.96
CA ILE A 471 -22.99 -2.18 22.19
C ILE A 471 -22.50 -3.60 22.03
N PHE A 472 -22.55 -4.36 23.14
CA PHE A 472 -22.20 -5.77 23.09
C PHE A 472 -23.31 -6.57 22.43
N SER A 473 -22.91 -7.38 21.47
CA SER A 473 -23.79 -8.25 20.72
C SER A 473 -24.20 -9.47 21.53
N LYS A 474 -25.26 -10.16 21.12
CA LYS A 474 -25.72 -11.37 21.80
C LYS A 474 -26.47 -12.30 20.86
N LYS A 475 -26.34 -13.60 21.14
CA LYS A 475 -26.91 -14.69 20.36
C LYS A 475 -28.46 -14.78 20.35
N ASP A 476 -29.14 -13.90 21.09
CA ASP A 476 -30.59 -13.93 21.25
C ASP A 476 -31.25 -12.65 20.71
N ASN A 477 -32.20 -12.80 19.79
CA ASN A 477 -33.02 -11.76 19.11
C ASN A 477 -33.89 -10.88 20.04
N THR A 478 -33.58 -10.77 21.32
CA THR A 478 -34.34 -9.97 22.29
C THR A 478 -33.52 -8.79 22.78
N SER A 479 -33.62 -7.62 22.17
CA SER A 479 -32.96 -6.39 22.64
C SER A 479 -33.19 -6.14 24.14
N HIS A 480 -32.14 -5.80 24.90
CA HIS A 480 -32.28 -5.10 26.18
C HIS A 480 -31.52 -3.80 26.14
#